data_AF-A0A347UHG5-F1
#
_entry.id   AF-A0A347UHG5-F1
#
_cell.length_a   1.000
_cell.length_b   1.000
_cell.length_c   1.000
_cell.angle_alpha   90.00
_cell.angle_beta   90.00
_cell.angle_gamma   90.00
#
_symmetry.space_group_name_H-M   'P 1'
#
loop_
_entity.id
_entity.type
_entity.pdbx_description
1 polymer ?
#
loop_
_entity_poly.entity_id
_entity_poly.type
_entity_poly.pdbx_seq_one_letter_code
_entity_poly.pdbx_strand_id
1 'polypeptide(L)' 'MAFTTEFHGTDAGITGRVSAILKSATDRVANYRLYRKTVNELSALSMRELDDLGLNRSMIKRIALEAAYGL' A
#
# COMPACT_ATOMS: atom_id res chain seq x y z
N MET A 1 -13.05 -48.30 -15.52
CA MET A 1 -12.27 -47.04 -15.50
C MET A 1 -12.66 -46.30 -14.24
N ALA A 2 -11.73 -46.17 -13.30
CA ALA A 2 -12.00 -45.54 -12.01
C ALA A 2 -12.11 -44.03 -12.21
N PHE A 3 -13.25 -43.45 -11.80
CA PHE A 3 -13.35 -42.01 -11.62
C PHE A 3 -12.53 -41.66 -10.38
N THR A 4 -11.27 -41.28 -10.59
CA THR A 4 -10.46 -40.63 -9.58
C THR A 4 -10.94 -39.19 -9.49
N THR A 5 -11.88 -38.93 -8.59
CA THR A 5 -12.17 -37.57 -8.15
C THR A 5 -10.92 -37.05 -7.46
N GLU A 6 -10.06 -36.35 -8.20
CA GLU A 6 -8.95 -35.59 -7.63
C GLU A 6 -9.55 -34.48 -6.78
N PHE A 7 -9.60 -34.71 -5.47
CA PHE A 7 -9.81 -33.65 -4.51
C PHE A 7 -8.58 -32.73 -4.57
N HIS A 8 -8.63 -31.69 -5.39
CA HIS A 8 -7.82 -30.48 -5.20
C HIS A 8 -8.32 -29.77 -3.93
N GLY A 9 -8.07 -30.42 -2.79
CA GLY A 9 -8.20 -29.82 -1.48
C GLY A 9 -7.08 -28.81 -1.36
N THR A 10 -7.42 -27.55 -1.58
CA THR A 10 -6.64 -26.39 -1.18
C THR A 10 -5.87 -26.67 0.12
N ASP A 11 -4.57 -26.36 0.14
CA ASP A 11 -3.79 -26.05 1.35
C ASP A 11 -4.35 -24.81 2.09
N ALA A 12 -5.67 -24.74 2.27
CA ALA A 12 -6.42 -23.75 3.04
C ALA A 12 -6.31 -24.02 4.56
N GLY A 13 -5.17 -24.56 4.99
CA GLY A 13 -4.77 -24.70 6.38
C GLY A 13 -4.10 -23.44 6.93
N ILE A 14 -3.65 -23.51 8.18
CA ILE A 14 -2.98 -22.42 8.92
C ILE A 14 -1.86 -21.73 8.11
N THR A 15 -1.16 -22.47 7.26
CA THR A 15 -0.10 -21.97 6.34
C THR A 15 -0.61 -20.92 5.33
N GLY A 16 -1.77 -21.15 4.71
CA GLY A 16 -2.42 -20.18 3.81
C GLY A 16 -2.88 -18.92 4.54
N ARG A 17 -3.31 -19.05 5.82
CA ARG A 17 -3.72 -17.90 6.64
C ARG A 17 -2.53 -17.05 7.10
N VAL A 18 -1.43 -17.69 7.51
CA VAL A 18 -0.21 -17.00 7.93
C VAL A 18 0.41 -16.25 6.75
N SER A 19 0.49 -16.86 5.56
CA SER A 19 1.01 -16.17 4.37
C SER A 19 0.17 -14.96 3.96
N ALA A 20 -1.16 -15.04 4.04
CA ALA A 20 -2.05 -13.90 3.78
C ALA A 20 -1.85 -12.75 4.81
N ILE A 21 -1.69 -13.08 6.09
CA ILE A 21 -1.41 -12.08 7.15
C ILE A 21 -0.05 -11.42 6.89
N LEU A 22 1.00 -12.20 6.61
CA LEU A 22 2.33 -11.66 6.32
C LEU A 22 2.30 -10.74 5.09
N LYS A 23 1.64 -11.15 4.01
CA LYS A 23 1.49 -10.32 2.81
C LYS A 23 0.79 -8.98 3.13
N SER A 24 -0.34 -9.02 3.83
CA SER A 24 -1.06 -7.79 4.19
C SER A 24 -0.26 -6.87 5.12
N ALA A 25 0.56 -7.44 6.02
CA ALA A 25 1.47 -6.66 6.87
C ALA A 25 2.58 -6.00 6.04
N THR A 26 3.18 -6.72 5.10
CA THR A 26 4.20 -6.16 4.19
C THR A 26 3.62 -5.03 3.34
N ASP A 27 2.44 -5.23 2.74
CA ASP A 27 1.76 -4.21 1.93
C ASP A 27 1.45 -2.96 2.78
N ARG A 28 0.99 -3.13 4.02
CA ARG A 28 0.74 -2.01 4.95
C ARG A 28 2.01 -1.23 5.29
N VAL A 29 3.12 -1.91 5.52
CA VAL A 29 4.41 -1.26 5.80
C VAL A 29 4.92 -0.52 4.57
N ALA A 30 4.80 -1.11 3.38
CA ALA A 30 5.18 -0.47 2.12
C ALA A 30 4.38 0.82 1.90
N ASN A 31 3.06 0.76 2.04
CA ASN A 31 2.18 1.93 1.89
C ASN A 31 2.49 3.01 2.94
N TYR A 32 2.71 2.62 4.20
CA TYR A 32 3.09 3.59 5.23
C TYR A 32 4.45 4.26 4.96
N ARG A 33 5.42 3.51 4.46
CA ARG A 33 6.73 4.06 4.06
C ARG A 33 6.58 5.02 2.89
N LEU A 34 5.77 4.69 1.90
CA LEU A 34 5.48 5.57 0.76
C LEU A 34 4.80 6.87 1.24
N TYR A 35 3.75 6.77 2.05
CA TYR A 35 3.09 7.93 2.66
C TYR A 35 4.08 8.85 3.38
N ARG A 36 4.91 8.29 4.27
CA ARG A 36 5.90 9.07 5.04
C ARG A 36 6.94 9.71 4.13
N LYS A 37 7.40 8.99 3.11
CA LYS A 37 8.35 9.52 2.11
C LYS A 37 7.74 10.71 1.37
N THR A 38 6.53 10.55 0.82
CA THR A 38 5.83 11.61 0.08
C THR A 38 5.56 12.84 0.95
N VAL A 39 5.12 12.65 2.21
CA VAL A 39 4.92 13.78 3.13
C VAL A 39 6.23 14.50 3.38
N ASN A 40 7.33 13.78 3.65
CA ASN A 40 8.62 14.41 3.92
C ASN A 40 9.16 15.18 2.71
N GLU A 41 9.09 14.58 1.52
CA GLU A 41 9.55 15.20 0.27
C GLU A 41 8.75 16.47 -0.04
N LEU A 42 7.41 16.39 -0.03
CA LEU A 42 6.56 17.56 -0.28
C LEU A 42 6.65 18.62 0.82
N SER A 43 6.87 18.22 2.08
CA SER A 43 7.02 19.18 3.18
C SER A 43 8.39 19.88 3.18
N ALA A 44 9.39 19.26 2.55
CA ALA A 44 10.71 19.85 2.35
C ALA A 44 10.73 20.92 1.25
N LEU A 45 9.75 20.90 0.33
CA LEU A 45 9.60 21.94 -0.68
C LEU A 45 9.20 23.29 -0.04
N SER A 46 9.69 24.36 -0.65
CA SER A 46 9.34 25.74 -0.32
C SER A 46 7.92 26.09 -0.80
N MET A 47 7.37 27.19 -0.30
CA MET A 47 6.03 27.65 -0.72
C MET A 47 5.98 27.91 -2.23
N ARG A 48 7.06 28.47 -2.81
CA ARG A 48 7.15 28.75 -4.25
C ARG A 48 7.16 27.47 -5.07
N GLU A 49 7.95 26.48 -4.68
CA GLU A 49 7.99 25.19 -5.38
C GLU A 49 6.65 24.47 -5.32
N LEU A 50 5.93 24.58 -4.19
CA LEU A 50 4.57 24.05 -4.08
C LEU A 50 3.60 24.83 -4.98
N ASP A 51 3.67 26.15 -5.02
CA ASP A 51 2.82 26.99 -5.89
C ASP A 51 3.10 26.74 -7.38
N ASP A 52 4.35 26.53 -7.76
CA ASP A 52 4.76 26.19 -9.14
C ASP A 52 4.17 24.84 -9.59
N LEU A 53 3.97 23.91 -8.64
CA LEU A 53 3.28 22.64 -8.85
C LEU A 53 1.74 22.77 -8.75
N GLY A 54 1.22 23.95 -8.39
CA GLY A 54 -0.20 24.18 -8.14
C GLY A 54 -0.72 23.50 -6.86
N LEU A 55 0.16 23.25 -5.89
CA LEU A 55 -0.13 22.54 -4.64
C LEU A 55 -0.11 23.48 -3.43
N ASN A 56 -1.01 23.23 -2.48
CA ASN A 56 -0.97 23.89 -1.17
C ASN A 56 -0.41 22.94 -0.10
N ARG A 57 0.24 23.47 0.95
CA ARG A 57 0.67 22.69 2.13
C ARG A 57 -0.44 21.83 2.75
N SER A 58 -1.69 22.29 2.70
CA SER A 58 -2.84 21.51 3.19
C SER A 58 -3.11 20.24 2.36
N MET A 59 -2.73 20.23 1.08
CA MET A 59 -2.94 19.11 0.15
C MET A 59 -1.92 17.99 0.34
N ILE A 60 -0.75 18.28 0.93
CA ILE A 60 0.35 17.31 1.08
C ILE A 60 -0.12 16.00 1.70
N LYS A 61 -0.91 16.07 2.78
CA LYS A 61 -1.45 14.87 3.44
C LYS A 61 -2.38 14.07 2.54
N ARG A 62 -3.26 14.76 1.79
CA ARG A 62 -4.20 14.11 0.86
C ARG A 62 -3.45 13.41 -0.26
N ILE A 63 -2.50 14.10 -0.90
CA ILE A 63 -1.69 13.55 -2.00
C ILE A 63 -0.86 12.36 -1.52
N ALA A 64 -0.27 12.45 -0.33
CA ALA A 64 0.47 11.33 0.23
C ALA A 64 -0.42 10.13 0.53
N LEU A 65 -1.67 10.35 0.95
CA LEU A 65 -2.65 9.27 1.14
C LEU A 65 -3.08 8.65 -0.20
N GLU A 66 -3.35 9.47 -1.21
CA GLU A 66 -3.67 9.03 -2.57
C GLU A 66 -2.52 8.21 -3.17
N ALA A 67 -1.28 8.69 -3.06
CA ALA A 67 -0.10 7.98 -3.55
C ALA A 67 0.15 6.64 -2.82
N ALA A 68 -0.15 6.57 -1.52
CA ALA A 68 0.11 5.38 -0.70
C ALA A 68 -1.02 4.34 -0.71
N TYR A 69 -2.28 4.79 -0.84
CA TYR A 69 -3.45 3.94 -0.66
C TYR A 69 -4.45 4.01 -1.84
N GLY A 70 -4.25 4.89 -2.81
CA GLY A 70 -5.15 5.08 -3.95
C GLY A 70 -6.50 5.70 -3.58
N LEU A 71 -6.52 6.54 -2.54
CA LEU A 71 -7.72 7.22 -2.01
C LEU A 71 -8.13 8.46 -2.79
#